data_AF-A0A4S8MMZ1-F1
#
_entry.id   AF-A0A4S8MMZ1-F1
#
_cell.length_a   1.000
_cell.length_b   1.000
_cell.length_c   1.000
_cell.angle_alpha   90.00
_cell.angle_beta   90.00
_cell.angle_gamma   90.00
#
_symmetry.space_group_name_H-M   'P 1'
#
loop_
_entity.id
_entity.type
_entity.pdbx_description
1 polymer ?
#
loop_
_entity_poly.entity_id
_entity_poly.type
_entity_poly.pdbx_seq_one_letter_code
_entity_poly.pdbx_strand_id
1 'polypeptide(L)' 'EHLLCSVNVQHNCSKNGCSIQDIMPIFQERQKTNQKKGAVVHLGNLNDVVLNTAQMRDAKYIQ' A
#
# COMPACT_ATOMS: atom_id res chain seq x y z
N GLU A 1 -19.93 -11.95 -7.73
CA GLU A 1 -18.66 -12.25 -7.01
C GLU A 1 -17.76 -11.02 -7.12
N HIS A 2 -17.08 -10.60 -6.04
CA HIS A 2 -16.18 -9.44 -6.06
C HIS A 2 -14.73 -9.92 -6.04
N LEU A 3 -13.96 -9.59 -7.07
CA LEU A 3 -12.57 -9.98 -7.21
C LEU A 3 -11.69 -8.95 -6.47
N LEU A 4 -11.05 -9.37 -5.39
CA LEU A 4 -10.10 -8.53 -4.64
C LEU A 4 -8.70 -8.71 -5.23
N CYS A 5 -8.20 -7.68 -5.92
CA CYS A 5 -6.86 -7.69 -6.50
C CYS A 5 -5.89 -6.87 -5.65
N SER A 6 -4.69 -7.41 -5.47
CA SER A 6 -3.59 -6.65 -4.86
C SER A 6 -2.96 -5.72 -5.91
N VAL A 7 -2.98 -4.41 -5.64
CA VAL A 7 -2.41 -3.40 -6.53
C VAL A 7 -1.07 -2.89 -6.03
N ASN A 8 -0.07 -2.87 -6.91
CA ASN A 8 1.20 -2.25 -6.62
C ASN A 8 1.16 -0.81 -7.10
N VAL A 9 1.10 0.10 -6.14
CA VAL A 9 0.98 1.53 -6.37
C VAL A 9 2.27 2.21 -5.95
N GLN A 10 2.84 3.00 -6.85
CA GLN A 10 4.05 3.78 -6.61
C GLN A 10 3.74 5.26 -6.71
N HIS A 11 4.41 6.06 -5.90
CA HIS A 11 4.29 7.51 -5.97
C HIS A 11 5.53 8.19 -5.38
N ASN A 12 5.75 9.47 -5.66
CA ASN A 12 6.88 10.21 -5.11
C ASN A 12 6.57 10.72 -3.69
N CYS A 13 6.87 9.90 -2.68
CA CYS A 13 6.62 10.24 -1.27
C CYS A 13 7.33 11.53 -0.83
N SER A 14 8.55 11.76 -1.35
CA SER A 14 9.39 12.91 -0.97
C SER A 14 8.77 14.23 -1.42
N LYS A 15 8.23 14.28 -2.65
CA LYS A 15 7.55 15.47 -3.18
C LYS A 15 6.20 15.74 -2.52
N ASN A 16 5.49 14.68 -2.13
CA ASN A 16 4.15 14.78 -1.55
C ASN A 16 4.13 14.90 -0.02
N GLY A 17 5.29 14.92 0.65
CA GLY A 17 5.36 15.11 2.11
C GLY A 17 4.72 13.98 2.91
N CYS A 18 4.80 12.75 2.41
CA CYS A 18 4.19 11.59 3.09
C CYS A 18 4.92 11.28 4.40
N SER A 19 4.16 10.99 5.44
CA SER A 19 4.67 10.72 6.78
C SER A 19 4.62 9.24 7.12
N ILE A 20 5.58 8.76 7.91
CA ILE A 20 5.53 7.41 8.47
C ILE A 20 4.71 7.47 9.75
N GLN A 21 3.68 6.62 9.86
CA GLN A 21 2.84 6.52 11.06
C GLN A 21 2.75 5.07 11.52
N ASP A 22 2.69 4.84 12.83
CA ASP A 22 2.56 3.50 13.42
C ASP A 22 1.11 2.99 13.33
N ILE A 23 0.67 2.69 12.11
CA ILE A 23 -0.71 2.27 11.82
C ILE A 23 -0.82 0.79 11.46
N MET A 24 0.27 0.14 11.05
CA MET A 24 0.21 -1.22 10.53
C MET A 24 0.37 -2.24 11.68
N PRO A 25 -0.63 -3.09 11.96
CA PRO A 25 -0.53 -4.07 13.03
C PRO A 25 0.55 -5.12 12.73
N ILE A 26 1.31 -5.48 13.75
CA ILE A 26 2.30 -6.56 13.66
C ILE A 26 1.58 -7.88 13.95
N PHE A 27 1.73 -8.85 13.04
CA PHE A 27 1.26 -10.22 13.24
C PHE A 27 2.44 -11.09 13.67
N GLN A 28 2.30 -11.76 14.81
CA GLN A 28 3.27 -12.75 15.31
C GLN A 28 2.54 -14.09 15.46
N GLU A 29 3.13 -15.16 14.93
CA GLU A 29 2.50 -16.50 14.96
C GLU A 29 1.06 -16.53 14.40
N ARG A 30 0.79 -15.70 13.38
CA ARG A 30 -0.54 -15.46 12.78
C ARG A 30 -1.56 -14.77 13.70
N GLN A 31 -1.16 -14.34 14.89
CA GLN A 31 -2.01 -13.56 15.79
C GLN A 31 -1.74 -12.06 15.64
N LYS A 32 -2.82 -11.28 15.60
CA LYS A 32 -2.74 -9.81 15.59
C LYS A 32 -2.29 -9.34 16.97
N THR A 33 -1.17 -8.64 17.03
CA THR A 33 -0.67 -8.08 18.29
C THR A 33 -1.14 -6.64 18.47
N ASN A 34 -0.97 -6.09 19.67
CA ASN A 34 -1.18 -4.67 19.95
C ASN A 34 -0.03 -3.80 19.44
N GLN A 35 1.08 -4.40 18.99
CA GLN A 35 2.20 -3.66 18.43
C GLN A 35 1.86 -3.22 17.01
N LYS A 36 2.24 -1.99 16.69
CA LYS A 36 2.12 -1.43 15.34
C LYS A 36 3.51 -1.08 14.85
N LYS A 37 3.73 -1.26 13.55
CA LYS A 37 4.93 -0.81 12.86
C LYS A 37 4.62 0.41 12.01
N GLY A 38 5.65 1.22 11.79
CA GLY A 38 5.61 2.34 10.87
C GLY A 38 5.22 1.89 9.47
N ALA A 39 4.21 2.55 8.92
CA ALA A 39 3.85 2.46 7.52
C ALA A 39 3.78 3.87 6.94
N VAL A 40 4.17 4.01 5.67
CA VAL A 40 4.06 5.29 4.97
C VAL A 40 2.57 5.57 4.77
N VAL A 41 2.13 6.70 5.31
CA VAL A 41 0.80 7.25 5.05
C VAL A 41 0.92 8.21 3.88
N HIS A 42 0.34 7.78 2.77
CA HIS A 42 0.30 8.55 1.54
C HIS A 42 -0.70 9.71 1.69
N LEU A 43 -0.18 10.88 2.04
CA LEU A 43 -0.91 12.14 2.08
C LEU A 43 -0.70 12.80 0.71
N GLY A 44 -1.75 12.99 -0.10
CA GLY A 44 -1.64 13.77 -1.33
C GLY A 44 -2.34 13.22 -2.58
N ASN A 45 -2.06 13.90 -3.69
CA ASN A 45 -2.77 13.90 -4.97
C ASN A 45 -2.78 12.53 -5.65
N LEU A 46 -3.98 11.98 -5.87
CA LEU A 46 -4.20 10.72 -6.59
C LEU A 46 -3.67 10.74 -8.04
N ASN A 47 -3.41 11.92 -8.60
CA ASN A 47 -2.84 12.04 -9.94
C ASN A 47 -1.32 11.80 -10.01
N ASP A 48 -0.61 11.80 -8.87
CA ASP A 48 0.83 11.49 -8.82
C ASP A 48 1.10 10.01 -8.50
N VAL A 49 0.05 9.20 -8.62
CA VAL A 49 0.03 7.79 -8.29
C VAL A 49 0.14 6.96 -9.57
N VAL A 50 1.16 6.12 -9.65
CA VAL A 50 1.41 5.24 -10.79
C VAL A 50 1.10 3.80 -10.39
N LEU A 51 0.21 3.16 -11.14
CA LEU A 51 -0.08 1.74 -11.00
C LEU A 51 0.96 0.91 -11.75
N ASN A 52 1.75 0.12 -11.03
CA ASN A 52 2.77 -0.73 -11.62
C ASN A 52 2.20 -2.13 -11.93
N THR A 53 1.56 -2.26 -13.08
CA THR A 53 0.98 -3.52 -13.55
C THR A 53 2.04 -4.57 -13.88
N ALA A 54 3.26 -4.17 -14.25
CA ALA A 54 4.34 -5.11 -14.59
C ALA A 54 4.81 -5.94 -13.38
N GLN A 55 4.63 -5.42 -12.17
CA GLN A 55 5.01 -6.09 -10.92
C GLN A 55 3.81 -6.66 -10.15
N MET A 56 2.64 -6.74 -10.76
CA MET A 56 1.43 -7.26 -10.13
C MET A 56 1.12 -8.68 -10.59
N ARG A 57 0.94 -9.59 -9.63
CA ARG A 57 0.50 -10.97 -9.91
C ARG A 57 -0.91 -11.00 -10.51
N ASP A 58 -1.77 -10.07 -10.05
CA ASP A 58 -3.16 -9.94 -10.47
C ASP A 58 -3.34 -8.99 -11.65
N ALA A 59 -2.25 -8.56 -12.31
CA ALA A 59 -2.28 -7.59 -13.41
C ALA A 59 -3.26 -7.97 -14.53
N LYS A 60 -3.38 -9.28 -14.81
CA LYS A 60 -4.30 -9.83 -15.82
C LYS A 60 -5.76 -9.42 -15.62
N TYR A 61 -6.17 -9.17 -14.38
CA TYR A 61 -7.55 -8.81 -14.04
C TYR A 61 -7.80 -7.30 -14.03
N ILE A 62 -6.76 -6.48 -14.23
CA ILE A 62 -6.79 -5.02 -14.08
C ILE A 62 -6.50 -4.27 -15.40
N GLN A 63 -5.93 -4.94 -16.42
CA GLN A 63 -5.69 -4.39 -17.76
C GLN A 63 -6.97 -4.38 -18.62
#